data_AF-A0A527G165-F1
#
_entry.id   AF-A0A527G165-F1
#
_cell.length_a   1.000
_cell.length_b   1.000
_cell.length_c   1.000
_cell.angle_alpha   90.00
_cell.angle_beta   90.00
_cell.angle_gamma   90.00
#
_symmetry.space_group_name_H-M   'P 1'
#
loop_
_entity.id
_entity.type
_entity.pdbx_description
1 polymer ?
#
loop_
_entity_poly.entity_id
_entity_poly.type
_entity_poly.pdbx_seq_one_letter_code
_entity_poly.pdbx_strand_id
1 'polypeptide(L)'
;RYGNPSTASIAQRLVDQGCDRILTFPLYPQYSATTTATANDQLFRALMKMRRAPAVRSVPPYYDEPVYIEALARSIERHLATLDFEPEVVITSYHGIPKP
;
A
#
# COMPACT_ATOMS: atom_id res chain seq x y z
N ARG A 1 5.55 7.34 2.54
CA ARG A 1 5.66 8.54 1.67
C ARG A 1 5.97 9.81 2.47
N TYR A 2 5.14 10.19 3.45
CA TYR A 2 5.32 11.41 4.25
C TYR A 2 5.66 11.15 5.73
N GLY A 3 5.72 9.88 6.15
CA GLY A 3 6.00 9.49 7.54
C GLY A 3 7.49 9.42 7.88
N ASN A 4 7.77 9.33 9.17
CA ASN A 4 9.07 9.01 9.76
C ASN A 4 8.99 7.59 10.35
N PRO A 5 9.92 6.66 10.03
CA PRO A 5 11.10 6.80 9.15
C PRO A 5 10.76 7.04 7.67
N SER A 6 11.59 7.83 7.00
CA SER A 6 11.43 8.14 5.57
C SER A 6 11.77 6.94 4.68
N THR A 7 11.19 6.88 3.48
CA THR A 7 11.47 5.81 2.50
C THR A 7 12.96 5.69 2.19
N ALA A 8 13.67 6.81 2.05
CA ALA A 8 15.12 6.81 1.79
C ALA A 8 15.92 6.23 2.96
N SER A 9 15.58 6.61 4.20
CA SER A 9 16.27 6.09 5.40
C SER A 9 16.08 4.58 5.57
N ILE A 10 14.89 4.06 5.25
CA ILE A 10 14.60 2.62 5.28
C ILE A 10 15.36 1.89 4.18
N ALA A 11 15.32 2.40 2.94
CA ALA A 11 16.00 1.78 1.81
C ALA A 11 17.52 1.69 2.06
N GLN A 12 18.15 2.76 2.55
CA GLN A 12 19.57 2.76 2.89
C GLN A 12 19.88 1.75 3.98
N ARG A 13 19.10 1.75 5.07
CA ARG A 13 19.28 0.79 6.17
C ARG A 13 19.17 -0.67 5.72
N LEU A 14 18.25 -0.99 4.80
CA LEU A 14 18.14 -2.35 4.25
C LEU A 14 19.38 -2.71 3.43
N VAL A 15 19.88 -1.80 2.60
CA VAL A 15 21.12 -2.00 1.83
C VAL A 15 22.33 -2.17 2.75
N ASP A 16 22.44 -1.37 3.81
CA ASP A 16 23.52 -1.46 4.80
C ASP A 16 23.50 -2.80 5.56
N GLN A 17 22.33 -3.43 5.69
CA GLN A 17 22.15 -4.78 6.23
C GLN A 17 22.46 -5.89 5.22
N GLY A 18 22.89 -5.56 4.00
CA GLY A 18 23.20 -6.51 2.93
C GLY A 18 21.99 -6.97 2.13
N CYS A 19 20.84 -6.29 2.21
CA CYS A 19 19.70 -6.61 1.36
C CYS A 19 19.94 -6.18 -0.09
N ASP A 20 20.27 -7.14 -0.96
CA ASP A 20 20.41 -6.92 -2.40
C ASP A 20 19.08 -7.02 -3.19
N ARG A 21 17.98 -7.40 -2.51
CA ARG A 21 16.62 -7.52 -3.11
C ARG A 21 15.58 -6.89 -2.20
N ILE A 22 14.82 -5.92 -2.74
CA ILE A 22 13.76 -5.22 -2.01
C ILE A 22 12.41 -5.41 -2.72
N LEU A 23 11.38 -5.76 -1.96
CA LEU A 23 9.99 -5.77 -2.40
C LEU A 23 9.28 -4.53 -1.82
N THR A 24 8.68 -3.71 -2.68
CA THR A 24 7.75 -2.67 -2.24
C THR A 24 6.34 -3.21 -2.22
N PHE A 25 5.68 -3.04 -1.08
CA PHE A 25 4.27 -3.37 -0.91
C PHE A 25 3.51 -2.07 -0.58
N PRO A 26 2.96 -1.36 -1.58
CA PRO A 26 2.06 -0.25 -1.35
C PRO A 26 0.81 -0.74 -0.60
N LEU A 27 0.48 -0.17 0.55
CA LEU A 27 -0.69 -0.57 1.35
C LEU A 27 -2.02 0.02 0.83
N TYR A 28 -2.09 0.19 -0.48
CA TYR A 28 -3.28 0.63 -1.21
C TYR A 28 -3.70 -0.53 -2.11
N PRO A 29 -4.77 -1.27 -1.78
CA PRO A 29 -5.23 -2.41 -2.59
C PRO A 29 -5.53 -2.00 -4.04
N GLN A 30 -6.17 -0.84 -4.20
CA GLN A 30 -6.46 -0.23 -5.49
C GLN A 30 -5.29 0.64 -5.96
N TYR A 31 -4.92 0.52 -7.23
CA TYR A 31 -3.93 1.41 -7.82
C TYR A 31 -4.48 2.83 -7.96
N SER A 32 -3.64 3.81 -7.63
CA SER A 32 -3.81 5.18 -8.13
C SER A 32 -2.43 5.81 -8.39
N ALA A 33 -2.38 6.65 -9.41
CA ALA A 33 -1.22 7.48 -9.69
C ALA A 33 -0.89 8.41 -8.51
N THR A 34 -1.89 8.85 -7.74
CA THR A 34 -1.70 9.78 -6.62
C THR A 34 -1.29 9.10 -5.31
N THR A 35 -1.38 7.77 -5.21
CA THR A 35 -1.00 6.98 -4.03
C THR A 35 0.12 5.99 -4.36
N THR A 36 -0.21 4.84 -4.96
CA THR A 36 0.72 3.74 -5.24
C THR A 36 1.90 4.17 -6.09
N ALA A 37 1.66 4.87 -7.21
CA ALA A 37 2.74 5.31 -8.09
C ALA A 37 3.69 6.26 -7.34
N THR A 38 3.15 7.24 -6.64
CA THR A 38 3.97 8.20 -5.90
C THR A 38 4.73 7.60 -4.70
N ALA A 39 4.23 6.51 -4.11
CA ALA A 39 4.96 5.76 -3.08
C ALA A 39 6.19 5.08 -3.69
N ASN A 40 6.02 4.48 -4.88
CA ASN A 40 7.11 3.89 -5.64
C ASN A 40 8.09 4.96 -6.14
N ASP A 41 7.62 6.13 -6.60
CA ASP A 41 8.48 7.26 -6.99
C ASP A 41 9.42 7.67 -5.85
N GLN A 42 8.94 7.69 -4.60
CA GLN A 42 9.79 8.01 -3.46
C GLN A 42 10.87 6.96 -3.22
N LEU A 43 10.58 5.67 -3.44
CA LEU A 43 11.62 4.66 -3.40
C LEU A 43 12.61 4.88 -4.53
N PHE A 44 12.15 4.98 -5.79
CA PHE A 44 13.04 5.13 -6.93
C PHE A 44 13.92 6.37 -6.82
N ARG A 45 13.40 7.49 -6.31
CA ARG A 45 14.19 8.70 -5.99
C ARG A 45 15.28 8.46 -4.94
N ALA A 46 15.06 7.58 -3.97
CA ALA A 46 16.08 7.19 -3.01
C ALA A 46 17.15 6.30 -3.68
N LEU A 47 16.73 5.32 -4.48
CA LEU A 47 17.63 4.39 -5.16
C LEU A 47 18.52 5.09 -6.19
N MET A 48 18.03 6.12 -6.88
CA MET A 48 18.83 6.93 -7.81
C MET A 48 20.04 7.60 -7.15
N LYS A 49 20.05 7.75 -5.81
CA LYS A 49 21.17 8.34 -5.05
C LYS A 49 22.18 7.29 -4.58
N MET A 50 21.89 6.01 -4.75
CA MET A 50 22.75 4.91 -4.31
C MET A 50 23.69 4.47 -5.43
N ARG A 51 24.98 4.31 -5.13
CA ARG A 51 25.95 3.81 -6.11
C ARG A 51 25.66 2.39 -6.57
N ARG A 52 25.17 1.54 -5.65
CA ARG A 52 24.77 0.16 -5.90
C ARG A 52 23.33 -0.01 -5.43
N ALA A 53 22.38 0.22 -6.33
CA ALA A 53 20.97 -0.01 -6.05
C ALA A 53 20.67 -1.53 -6.00
N PRO A 54 19.85 -2.00 -5.04
CA PRO A 54 19.40 -3.38 -5.01
C PRO A 54 18.40 -3.66 -6.14
N ALA A 55 18.17 -4.94 -6.44
CA ALA A 55 17.07 -5.34 -7.32
C ALA A 55 15.73 -5.06 -6.63
N VAL A 56 14.78 -4.44 -7.34
CA VAL A 56 13.49 -4.03 -6.77
C VAL A 56 12.32 -4.59 -7.54
N ARG A 57 11.28 -5.01 -6.82
CA ARG A 57 9.96 -5.34 -7.36
C ARG A 57 8.89 -4.57 -6.59
N SER A 58 7.84 -4.13 -7.27
CA SER A 58 6.63 -3.63 -6.62
C SER A 58 5.54 -4.68 -6.74
N VAL A 59 4.79 -4.88 -5.65
CA VAL A 59 3.57 -5.69 -5.67
C VAL A 59 2.54 -5.00 -6.57
N PRO A 60 1.83 -5.75 -7.44
CA PRO A 60 0.74 -5.20 -8.23
C PRO A 60 -0.45 -4.82 -7.33
N PRO A 61 -1.48 -4.15 -7.87
CA PRO A 61 -2.75 -3.98 -7.17
C PRO A 61 -3.30 -5.35 -6.77
N TYR A 62 -3.95 -5.40 -5.60
CA TYR A 62 -4.39 -6.66 -4.99
C TYR A 62 -5.84 -6.57 -4.47
N TYR A 63 -6.62 -5.65 -5.03
CA TYR A 63 -8.01 -5.41 -4.63
C TYR A 63 -8.94 -6.60 -4.91
N ASP A 64 -8.56 -7.47 -5.85
CA ASP A 64 -9.28 -8.67 -6.29
C ASP A 64 -8.69 -9.98 -5.71
N GLU A 65 -7.66 -9.89 -4.89
CA GLU A 65 -7.08 -11.07 -4.23
C GLU A 65 -8.10 -11.69 -3.27
N PRO A 66 -8.40 -13.00 -3.38
CA PRO A 66 -9.42 -13.66 -2.56
C PRO A 66 -9.20 -13.50 -1.06
N VAL A 67 -7.93 -13.53 -0.62
CA VAL A 67 -7.57 -13.35 0.79
C VAL A 67 -7.82 -11.94 1.30
N TYR A 68 -7.70 -10.93 0.44
CA TYR A 68 -8.00 -9.53 0.79
C TYR A 68 -9.52 -9.32 0.88
N ILE A 69 -10.28 -9.85 -0.07
CA ILE A 69 -11.75 -9.79 -0.08
C ILE A 69 -12.30 -10.48 1.18
N GLU A 70 -11.81 -11.68 1.50
CA GLU A 70 -12.23 -12.42 2.70
C GLU A 70 -11.91 -11.65 3.99
N ALA A 71 -10.72 -11.04 4.09
CA ALA A 71 -10.35 -10.24 5.25
C ALA A 71 -11.28 -9.01 5.40
N LEU A 72 -11.63 -8.36 4.30
CA LEU A 72 -12.56 -7.23 4.28
C LEU A 72 -13.97 -7.66 4.68
N ALA A 73 -14.48 -8.74 4.09
CA ALA A 73 -15.80 -9.31 4.42
C ALA A 73 -15.90 -9.62 5.91
N ARG A 74 -14.94 -10.36 6.47
CA ARG A 74 -14.88 -10.67 7.91
C ARG A 74 -14.81 -9.43 8.79
N SER A 75 -14.16 -8.36 8.34
CA SER A 75 -14.12 -7.11 9.08
C SER A 75 -15.49 -6.44 9.12
N ILE A 76 -16.20 -6.44 7.99
CA ILE A 76 -17.55 -5.88 7.86
C ILE A 76 -18.54 -6.70 8.69
N GLU A 77 -18.59 -8.02 8.47
CA GLU A 77 -19.47 -8.94 9.19
C GLU A 77 -19.30 -8.87 10.70
N ARG A 78 -18.06 -8.80 11.17
CA ARG A 78 -17.76 -8.63 12.60
C ARG A 78 -18.36 -7.35 13.16
N HIS A 79 -18.31 -6.25 12.41
CA HIS A 79 -18.92 -5.00 12.84
C HIS A 79 -20.45 -5.06 12.78
N LEU A 80 -21.02 -5.62 11.72
CA LEU A 80 -22.47 -5.80 11.58
C LEU A 80 -23.04 -6.63 12.73
N ALA A 81 -22.34 -7.68 13.17
CA ALA A 81 -22.74 -8.50 14.31
C ALA A 81 -22.75 -7.73 15.66
N THR A 82 -22.21 -6.51 15.72
CA THR A 82 -22.29 -5.66 16.92
C THR A 82 -23.51 -4.75 16.95
N LEU A 83 -24.28 -4.68 15.86
CA LEU A 83 -25.49 -3.88 15.78
C LEU A 83 -26.68 -4.62 16.40
N ASP A 84 -27.60 -3.87 16.98
CA ASP A 84 -28.89 -4.35 17.50
C ASP A 84 -29.99 -4.41 16.42
N PHE A 85 -29.66 -4.03 15.18
CA PHE A 85 -30.52 -4.09 14.00
C PHE A 85 -29.76 -4.57 12.76
N GLU A 86 -30.52 -5.00 11.75
CA GLU A 86 -29.97 -5.36 10.43
C GLU A 86 -30.07 -4.18 9.46
N PRO A 87 -28.95 -3.68 8.90
CA PRO A 87 -29.00 -2.56 7.96
C PRO A 87 -29.47 -2.98 6.57
N GLU A 88 -30.35 -2.19 5.95
CA GLU A 88 -30.84 -2.42 4.59
C GLU A 88 -29.77 -2.14 3.52
N VAL A 89 -28.80 -1.27 3.82
CA VAL A 89 -27.77 -0.83 2.87
C VAL A 89 -26.41 -0.70 3.56
N VAL A 90 -25.37 -1.20 2.90
CA VAL A 90 -23.97 -0.96 3.27
C VAL A 90 -23.35 0.02 2.26
N ILE A 91 -22.93 1.19 2.74
CA ILE A 91 -22.31 2.22 1.90
C ILE A 91 -20.79 2.07 1.98
N THR A 92 -20.15 1.80 0.84
CA THR A 92 -18.69 1.84 0.75
C THR A 92 -18.26 3.21 0.24
N SER A 93 -17.41 3.90 0.99
CA SER A 93 -16.88 5.22 0.63
C SER A 93 -15.39 5.15 0.26
N TYR A 94 -15.02 5.86 -0.80
CA TYR A 94 -13.64 5.95 -1.29
C TYR A 94 -13.22 7.41 -1.43
N HIS A 95 -11.91 7.67 -1.38
CA HIS A 95 -11.38 9.01 -1.60
C HIS A 95 -11.63 9.45 -3.05
N GLY A 96 -12.28 10.61 -3.22
CA GLY A 96 -12.47 11.22 -4.54
C GLY A 96 -11.14 11.62 -5.18
N ILE A 97 -11.10 11.61 -6.52
CA ILE A 97 -9.97 12.09 -7.31
C ILE A 97 -10.42 13.31 -8.11
N PRO A 98 -9.62 14.40 -8.17
CA PRO A 98 -9.94 15.55 -9.00
C PRO A 98 -10.20 15.14 -10.45
N LYS A 99 -11.23 15.73 -11.06
CA LYS A 99 -11.51 15.54 -12.49
C LYS A 99 -10.50 16.35 -13.31
N PRO A 100 -10.09 15.86 -14.50
CA PRO A 100 -9.28 16.63 -15.44
C PRO A 100 -9.94 17.95 -15.83
#